data_AF-A0A2A5AVU3-F1
#
_entry.id   AF-A0A2A5AVU3-F1
#
_cell.length_a   1.000
_cell.length_b   1.000
_cell.length_c   1.000
_cell.angle_alpha   90.00
_cell.angle_beta   90.00
_cell.angle_gamma   90.00
#
_symmetry.space_group_name_H-M   'P 1'
#
loop_
_entity.id
_entity.type
_entity.pdbx_description
1 polymer ?
#
loop_
_entity_poly.entity_id
_entity_poly.type
_entity_poly.pdbx_seq_one_letter_code
_entity_poly.pdbx_strand_id
1 'polypeptide(L)'
;MSLSACKGISIDGEQWFNSWANDKCYDIMYNLVYKDMGESSYNVIGYEMSQDIMVEVFEKYTNTYNITSPGLEGYNSFQNTLRDVCSRLPGVCEKALESYCHSCPKCNRRDMSLSKPTLEFCGCYIRNGKTTKQCDPLCNRVNTIQLPNGSGGTLKCNENICVINDVTIQAAKSDLSNKSVTFKQLCNNCVGGCKCIISGINITSLLNSTGITKNIDQHCGAKSTCLKILPNGTDEIVNCLTQLPNDKHKEIYYISLTFICVLLFAAIIFYFYKRNK
;
A
#
# COMPACT_ATOMS: atom_id res chain seq x y z
N MET A 1 7.18 33.99 1.09
CA MET A 1 5.77 33.76 0.71
C MET A 1 4.97 33.68 2.01
N SER A 2 3.73 34.18 2.04
CA SER A 2 2.90 34.20 3.27
C SER A 2 1.95 33.00 3.34
N LEU A 3 1.44 32.71 4.55
CA LEU A 3 0.36 31.74 4.76
C LEU A 3 -0.91 32.09 3.97
N SER A 4 -1.24 33.38 3.88
CA SER A 4 -2.37 33.87 3.08
C SER A 4 -2.23 33.56 1.58
N ALA A 5 -0.99 33.56 1.07
CA ALA A 5 -0.72 33.18 -0.31
C ALA A 5 -0.89 31.67 -0.52
N CYS A 6 -0.53 30.83 0.46
CA CYS A 6 -0.75 29.38 0.38
C CYS A 6 -2.23 28.99 0.40
N LYS A 7 -3.05 29.73 1.14
CA LYS A 7 -4.52 29.64 1.09
C LYS A 7 -5.11 30.14 -0.24
N GLY A 8 -4.34 30.90 -1.01
CA GLY A 8 -4.80 31.50 -2.26
C GLY A 8 -5.80 32.63 -2.05
N ILE A 9 -5.69 33.37 -0.93
CA ILE A 9 -6.50 34.57 -0.65
C ILE A 9 -6.00 35.74 -1.51
N SER A 10 -4.69 35.85 -1.68
CA SER A 10 -4.03 36.96 -2.39
C SER A 10 -3.53 36.60 -3.80
N ILE A 11 -3.64 35.33 -4.19
CA ILE A 11 -3.22 34.79 -5.49
C ILE A 11 -4.24 33.75 -5.97
N ASP A 12 -4.62 33.81 -7.24
CA ASP A 12 -5.59 32.91 -7.85
C ASP A 12 -4.99 32.11 -9.03
N GLY A 13 -5.79 31.15 -9.51
CA GLY A 13 -5.48 30.35 -10.69
C GLY A 13 -4.07 29.74 -10.70
N GLU A 14 -3.37 29.96 -11.82
CA GLU A 14 -2.06 29.37 -12.10
C GLU A 14 -0.95 29.88 -11.16
N GLN A 15 -1.03 31.14 -10.72
CA GLN A 15 -0.05 31.70 -9.79
C GLN A 15 -0.10 31.01 -8.43
N TRP A 16 -1.30 30.65 -7.98
CA TRP A 16 -1.48 29.85 -6.78
C TRP A 16 -0.87 28.45 -6.93
N PHE A 17 -1.15 27.74 -8.02
CA PHE A 17 -0.55 26.42 -8.29
C PHE A 17 0.97 26.47 -8.35
N ASN A 18 1.53 27.46 -9.05
CA ASN A 18 2.99 27.64 -9.16
C ASN A 18 3.65 27.88 -7.80
N SER A 19 2.94 28.53 -6.88
CA SER A 19 3.48 28.81 -5.57
C SER A 19 3.61 27.55 -4.72
N TRP A 20 2.70 26.59 -4.89
CA TRP A 20 2.79 25.27 -4.28
C TRP A 20 3.77 24.34 -4.99
N ALA A 21 3.84 24.38 -6.32
CA ALA A 21 4.71 23.53 -7.13
C ALA A 21 6.20 23.75 -6.85
N ASN A 22 6.58 24.93 -6.34
CA ASN A 22 7.96 25.28 -5.99
C ASN A 22 8.31 25.00 -4.51
N ASP A 23 7.59 24.08 -3.85
CA ASP A 23 7.75 23.70 -2.43
C ASP A 23 7.62 24.84 -1.40
N LYS A 24 7.37 26.10 -1.80
CA LYS A 24 7.31 27.25 -0.88
C LYS A 24 6.24 27.08 0.21
N CYS A 25 5.06 26.58 -0.16
CA CYS A 25 4.00 26.31 0.81
C CYS A 25 4.26 25.08 1.67
N TYR A 26 4.89 24.06 1.09
CA TYR A 26 5.36 22.90 1.84
C TYR A 26 6.35 23.33 2.93
N ASP A 27 7.36 24.14 2.59
CA ASP A 27 8.38 24.60 3.53
C ASP A 27 7.80 25.42 4.66
N ILE A 28 6.82 26.28 4.36
CA ILE A 28 6.11 27.07 5.38
C ILE A 28 5.40 26.13 6.37
N MET A 29 4.62 25.16 5.89
CA MET A 29 3.94 24.21 6.77
C MET A 29 4.91 23.31 7.52
N TYR A 30 5.97 22.84 6.86
CA TYR A 30 7.02 22.07 7.53
C TYR A 30 7.63 22.86 8.69
N ASN A 31 7.94 24.14 8.48
CA ASN A 31 8.51 24.99 9.53
C ASN A 31 7.49 25.26 10.66
N LEU A 32 6.22 25.47 10.33
CA LEU A 32 5.15 25.57 11.33
C LEU A 32 5.09 24.32 12.21
N VAL A 33 5.16 23.13 11.62
CA VAL A 33 5.01 21.85 12.32
C VAL A 33 6.27 21.47 13.11
N TYR A 34 7.48 21.79 12.62
CA TYR A 34 8.73 21.21 13.15
C TYR A 34 9.81 22.20 13.60
N LYS A 35 9.73 23.50 13.29
CA LYS A 35 10.86 24.43 13.52
C LYS A 35 10.57 25.61 14.44
N ASP A 36 9.32 26.00 14.66
CA ASP A 36 9.01 27.29 15.26
C ASP A 36 9.32 27.45 16.77
N MET A 37 9.98 26.48 17.43
CA MET A 37 10.30 26.55 18.88
C MET A 37 11.78 26.32 19.25
N GLY A 38 12.72 26.46 18.32
CA GLY A 38 14.16 26.39 18.64
C GLY A 38 14.72 25.00 18.99
N GLU A 39 13.84 24.01 19.17
CA GLU A 39 14.14 22.59 19.14
C GLU A 39 13.37 21.94 17.98
N SER A 40 13.90 20.86 17.40
CA SER A 40 13.22 20.05 16.37
C SER A 40 12.03 19.25 16.96
N SER A 41 11.25 19.89 17.82
CA SER A 41 10.10 19.33 18.51
C SER A 41 8.83 19.60 17.70
N TYR A 42 7.90 18.65 17.81
CA TYR A 42 6.60 18.73 17.14
C TYR A 42 5.75 19.85 17.73
N ASN A 43 5.40 20.85 16.91
CA ASN A 43 4.58 21.99 17.28
C ASN A 43 3.10 21.71 17.01
N VAL A 44 2.35 21.39 18.07
CA VAL A 44 0.91 21.09 17.98
C VAL A 44 0.10 22.25 17.40
N ILE A 45 0.40 23.49 17.80
CA ILE A 45 -0.32 24.68 17.31
C ILE A 45 -0.06 24.87 15.81
N GLY A 46 1.21 24.78 15.39
CA GLY A 46 1.58 24.87 13.98
C GLY A 46 0.99 23.72 13.13
N TYR A 47 0.85 22.54 13.71
CA TYR A 47 0.16 21.40 13.11
C TYR A 47 -1.34 21.68 12.90
N GLU A 48 -2.05 22.11 13.93
CA GLU A 48 -3.49 22.45 13.82
C GLU A 48 -3.74 23.56 12.79
N MET A 49 -2.91 24.61 12.81
CA MET A 49 -2.97 25.68 11.80
C MET A 49 -2.73 25.15 10.38
N SER A 50 -1.79 24.22 10.22
CA SER A 50 -1.52 23.60 8.91
C SER A 50 -2.70 22.74 8.44
N GLN A 51 -3.40 22.05 9.35
CA GLN A 51 -4.63 21.32 9.02
C GLN A 51 -5.74 22.25 8.52
N ASP A 52 -5.94 23.39 9.17
CA ASP A 52 -6.97 24.36 8.75
C ASP A 52 -6.65 24.98 7.39
N ILE A 53 -5.36 25.28 7.13
CA ILE A 53 -4.91 25.72 5.80
C ILE A 53 -5.21 24.65 4.74
N MET A 54 -4.94 23.38 5.03
CA MET A 54 -5.20 22.31 4.07
C MET A 54 -6.69 22.11 3.80
N VAL A 55 -7.58 22.35 4.77
CA VAL A 55 -9.03 22.35 4.52
C VAL A 55 -9.39 23.39 3.45
N GLU A 56 -8.94 24.63 3.62
CA GLU A 56 -9.21 25.71 2.64
C GLU A 56 -8.60 25.41 1.26
N VAL A 57 -7.39 24.83 1.23
CA VAL A 57 -6.69 24.45 -0.01
C VAL A 57 -7.45 23.33 -0.75
N PHE A 58 -7.90 22.31 -0.02
CA PHE A 58 -8.70 21.23 -0.60
C PHE A 58 -10.04 21.74 -1.10
N GLU A 59 -10.76 22.54 -0.30
CA GLU A 59 -12.04 23.13 -0.71
C GLU A 59 -11.88 23.95 -1.99
N LYS A 60 -10.86 24.83 -2.04
CA LYS A 60 -10.56 25.63 -3.23
C LYS A 60 -10.28 24.73 -4.45
N TYR A 61 -9.52 23.66 -4.29
CA TYR A 61 -9.26 22.70 -5.35
C TYR A 61 -10.54 21.99 -5.80
N THR A 62 -11.30 21.40 -4.86
CA THR A 62 -12.47 20.56 -5.14
C THR A 62 -13.69 21.36 -5.61
N ASN A 63 -13.72 22.67 -5.40
CA ASN A 63 -14.74 23.56 -5.96
C ASN A 63 -14.59 23.73 -7.48
N THR A 64 -13.42 23.47 -8.05
CA THR A 64 -13.14 23.66 -9.49
C THR A 64 -12.74 22.36 -10.19
N TYR A 65 -12.08 21.43 -9.48
CA TYR A 65 -11.46 20.24 -10.03
C TYR A 65 -11.86 18.98 -9.26
N ASN A 66 -11.62 17.82 -9.87
CA ASN A 66 -11.88 16.52 -9.27
C ASN A 66 -10.56 15.80 -8.96
N ILE A 67 -10.55 14.97 -7.91
CA ILE A 67 -9.48 13.98 -7.70
C ILE A 67 -9.75 12.80 -8.65
N THR A 68 -9.09 12.82 -9.81
CA THR A 68 -9.38 11.89 -10.91
C THR A 68 -8.13 11.61 -11.75
N SER A 69 -8.20 10.65 -12.67
CA SER A 69 -7.05 10.25 -13.50
C SER A 69 -6.76 11.27 -14.62
N PRO A 70 -5.49 11.40 -15.07
CA PRO A 70 -5.15 12.23 -16.22
C PRO A 70 -6.00 11.91 -17.45
N GLY A 71 -6.48 12.95 -18.14
CA GLY A 71 -7.35 12.82 -19.32
C GLY A 71 -8.84 12.67 -19.02
N LEU A 72 -9.24 12.55 -17.74
CA LEU A 72 -10.64 12.62 -17.34
C LEU A 72 -11.06 14.07 -17.03
N GLU A 73 -12.35 14.35 -17.19
CA GLU A 73 -12.93 15.66 -16.91
C GLU A 73 -12.69 16.11 -15.46
N GLY A 74 -12.31 17.37 -15.29
CA GLY A 74 -11.96 17.96 -13.99
C GLY A 74 -10.57 17.56 -13.47
N TYR A 75 -9.76 16.80 -14.23
CA TYR A 75 -8.38 16.53 -13.88
C TYR A 75 -7.54 17.81 -13.86
N ASN A 76 -6.71 17.95 -12.83
CA ASN A 76 -5.65 18.95 -12.79
C ASN A 76 -4.41 18.34 -12.11
N SER A 77 -3.22 18.61 -12.68
CA SER A 77 -1.96 18.04 -12.17
C SER A 77 -1.62 18.49 -10.75
N PHE A 78 -2.20 19.58 -10.27
CA PHE A 78 -2.02 20.08 -8.91
C PHE A 78 -2.43 19.08 -7.82
N GLN A 79 -3.35 18.16 -8.10
CA GLN A 79 -3.65 17.08 -7.14
C GLN A 79 -2.40 16.25 -6.79
N ASN A 80 -1.43 16.11 -7.71
CA ASN A 80 -0.20 15.37 -7.40
C ASN A 80 0.62 16.13 -6.34
N THR A 81 0.67 17.46 -6.44
CA THR A 81 1.30 18.32 -5.42
C THR A 81 0.58 18.20 -4.08
N LEU A 82 -0.76 18.21 -4.07
CA LEU A 82 -1.55 18.00 -2.85
C LEU A 82 -1.22 16.66 -2.20
N ARG A 83 -1.24 15.57 -2.98
CA ARG A 83 -0.89 14.23 -2.49
C ARG A 83 0.52 14.21 -1.88
N ASP A 84 1.49 14.81 -2.58
CA ASP A 84 2.89 14.80 -2.13
C ASP A 84 3.07 15.57 -0.82
N VAL A 85 2.42 16.72 -0.67
CA VAL A 85 2.40 17.47 0.59
C VAL A 85 1.82 16.60 1.70
N CYS A 86 0.64 16.00 1.48
CA CYS A 86 -0.02 15.17 2.49
C CYS A 86 0.77 13.92 2.88
N SER A 87 1.52 13.35 1.93
CA SER A 87 2.36 12.17 2.18
C SER A 87 3.65 12.51 2.92
N ARG A 88 4.22 13.70 2.65
CA ARG A 88 5.46 14.18 3.28
C ARG A 88 5.23 14.83 4.64
N LEU A 89 4.03 15.29 4.94
CA LEU A 89 3.62 15.88 6.22
C LEU A 89 2.45 15.07 6.81
N PRO A 90 2.73 13.95 7.48
CA PRO A 90 1.67 13.11 8.04
C PRO A 90 0.71 13.89 8.92
N GLY A 91 -0.59 13.77 8.60
CA GLY A 91 -1.68 14.37 9.37
C GLY A 91 -2.05 15.81 9.03
N VAL A 92 -1.19 16.55 8.33
CA VAL A 92 -1.49 17.93 7.91
C VAL A 92 -2.73 17.99 6.98
N CYS A 93 -3.03 16.91 6.26
CA CYS A 93 -4.24 16.83 5.43
C CYS A 93 -5.41 16.08 6.08
N GLU A 94 -5.30 15.63 7.33
CA GLU A 94 -6.27 14.73 7.96
C GLU A 94 -7.69 15.31 7.95
N LYS A 95 -7.89 16.53 8.47
CA LYS A 95 -9.22 17.17 8.49
C LYS A 95 -9.84 17.28 7.09
N ALA A 96 -9.04 17.70 6.12
CA ALA A 96 -9.48 17.87 4.73
C ALA A 96 -9.86 16.53 4.08
N LEU A 97 -9.04 15.50 4.27
CA LEU A 97 -9.26 14.16 3.72
C LEU A 97 -10.41 13.45 4.41
N GLU A 98 -10.60 13.61 5.72
CA GLU A 98 -11.78 13.07 6.39
C GLU A 98 -13.06 13.68 5.83
N SER A 99 -13.12 14.99 5.65
CA SER A 99 -14.29 15.64 5.05
C SER A 99 -14.53 15.18 3.60
N TYR A 100 -13.47 15.23 2.77
CA TYR A 100 -13.55 14.88 1.36
C TYR A 100 -13.92 13.41 1.13
N CYS A 101 -13.25 12.49 1.81
CA CYS A 101 -13.41 11.05 1.57
C CYS A 101 -14.74 10.51 2.11
N HIS A 102 -15.36 11.15 3.11
CA HIS A 102 -16.70 10.79 3.57
C HIS A 102 -17.82 11.37 2.68
N SER A 103 -17.61 12.53 2.08
CA SER A 103 -18.60 13.20 1.21
C SER A 103 -18.52 12.76 -0.26
N CYS A 104 -17.42 12.15 -0.66
CA CYS A 104 -17.16 11.73 -2.03
C CYS A 104 -18.03 10.53 -2.45
N PRO A 105 -18.87 10.65 -3.49
CA PRO A 105 -19.77 9.57 -3.92
C PRO A 105 -19.05 8.31 -4.44
N LYS A 106 -17.86 8.49 -5.05
CA LYS A 106 -17.01 7.42 -5.60
C LYS A 106 -15.97 6.90 -4.61
N CYS A 107 -16.07 7.30 -3.35
CA CYS A 107 -15.17 6.92 -2.30
C CYS A 107 -15.74 5.70 -1.55
N ASN A 108 -16.12 4.67 -2.31
CA ASN A 108 -16.39 3.34 -1.77
C ASN A 108 -15.27 2.38 -2.17
N ARG A 109 -15.18 1.25 -1.48
CA ARG A 109 -14.05 0.32 -1.63
C ARG A 109 -13.84 -0.15 -3.08
N ARG A 110 -14.95 -0.40 -3.79
CA ARG A 110 -14.95 -0.88 -5.18
C ARG A 110 -14.54 0.20 -6.16
N ASP A 111 -15.05 1.40 -6.01
CA ASP A 111 -14.75 2.49 -6.94
C ASP A 111 -13.31 2.99 -6.75
N MET A 112 -12.82 3.01 -5.50
CA MET A 112 -11.42 3.32 -5.21
C MET A 112 -10.44 2.33 -5.83
N SER A 113 -10.74 1.02 -5.83
CA SER A 113 -9.85 0.04 -6.50
C SER A 113 -9.72 0.30 -8.01
N LEU A 114 -10.69 0.99 -8.61
CA LEU A 114 -10.68 1.36 -10.03
C LEU A 114 -10.11 2.75 -10.31
N SER A 115 -9.94 3.59 -9.29
CA SER A 115 -9.42 4.97 -9.42
C SER A 115 -8.17 5.16 -8.57
N LYS A 116 -7.00 5.08 -9.22
CA LYS A 116 -5.70 5.28 -8.55
C LYS A 116 -5.64 6.60 -7.75
N PRO A 117 -6.05 7.77 -8.28
CA PRO A 117 -5.99 9.01 -7.50
C PRO A 117 -6.92 9.01 -6.30
N THR A 118 -8.16 8.55 -6.45
CA THR A 118 -9.10 8.47 -5.33
C THR A 118 -8.58 7.53 -4.24
N LEU A 119 -7.99 6.41 -4.63
CA LEU A 119 -7.33 5.48 -3.71
C LEU A 119 -6.14 6.10 -2.99
N GLU A 120 -5.25 6.80 -3.69
CA GLU A 120 -4.07 7.45 -3.11
C GLU A 120 -4.49 8.48 -2.04
N PHE A 121 -5.61 9.19 -2.25
CA PHE A 121 -6.12 10.18 -1.30
C PHE A 121 -6.93 9.57 -0.15
N CYS A 122 -7.81 8.63 -0.46
CA CYS A 122 -8.84 8.18 0.47
C CYS A 122 -8.64 6.78 1.04
N GLY A 123 -7.66 6.01 0.56
CA GLY A 123 -7.50 4.61 0.95
C GLY A 123 -7.40 4.36 2.46
N CYS A 124 -6.82 5.30 3.22
CA CYS A 124 -6.74 5.25 4.68
C CYS A 124 -7.90 5.90 5.43
N TYR A 125 -8.68 6.77 4.78
CA TYR A 125 -9.63 7.65 5.45
C TYR A 125 -11.05 7.06 5.51
N ILE A 126 -11.31 6.03 4.70
CA ILE A 126 -12.63 5.38 4.64
C ILE A 126 -12.66 4.11 5.48
N ARG A 127 -13.70 3.96 6.30
CA ARG A 127 -13.89 2.79 7.14
C ARG A 127 -14.78 1.76 6.46
N ASN A 128 -14.19 0.81 5.75
CA ASN A 128 -14.96 -0.19 4.98
C ASN A 128 -14.57 -1.65 5.24
N GLY A 129 -13.72 -1.95 6.23
CA GLY A 129 -13.18 -3.30 6.45
C GLY A 129 -13.37 -3.86 7.86
N LYS A 130 -13.02 -5.14 8.02
CA LYS A 130 -12.97 -5.84 9.33
C LYS A 130 -11.67 -5.59 10.12
N THR A 131 -10.80 -4.72 9.65
CA THR A 131 -9.52 -4.35 10.28
C THR A 131 -9.55 -2.90 10.75
N THR A 132 -8.58 -2.51 11.56
CA THR A 132 -8.33 -1.08 11.82
C THR A 132 -7.96 -0.37 10.50
N LYS A 133 -8.21 0.95 10.43
CA LYS A 133 -8.00 1.74 9.19
C LYS A 133 -6.55 1.66 8.70
N GLN A 134 -5.58 1.80 9.62
CA GLN A 134 -4.14 1.72 9.32
C GLN A 134 -3.69 0.35 8.81
N CYS A 135 -4.45 -0.71 9.12
CA CYS A 135 -4.19 -2.07 8.64
C CYS A 135 -5.02 -2.43 7.39
N ASP A 136 -5.85 -1.50 6.89
CA ASP A 136 -6.62 -1.76 5.69
C ASP A 136 -5.69 -1.90 4.47
N PRO A 137 -5.92 -2.90 3.62
CA PRO A 137 -5.26 -3.04 2.32
C PRO A 137 -5.14 -1.79 1.46
N LEU A 138 -6.18 -0.96 1.44
CA LEU A 138 -6.19 0.27 0.64
C LEU A 138 -5.36 1.35 1.30
N CYS A 139 -5.25 1.32 2.63
CA CYS A 139 -4.43 2.21 3.40
C CYS A 139 -2.93 1.90 3.23
N ASN A 140 -2.53 0.64 3.35
CA ASN A 140 -1.12 0.23 3.38
C ASN A 140 -0.43 0.15 2.00
N ARG A 141 -0.84 0.96 1.01
CA ARG A 141 -0.16 1.06 -0.29
C ARG A 141 0.87 2.19 -0.25
N VAL A 142 1.98 2.03 -1.00
CA VAL A 142 3.13 2.95 -1.01
C VAL A 142 2.75 4.41 -1.28
N ASN A 143 1.72 4.65 -2.10
CA ASN A 143 1.31 6.00 -2.50
C ASN A 143 0.03 6.48 -1.81
N THR A 144 -0.54 5.69 -0.89
CA THR A 144 -1.72 6.13 -0.15
C THR A 144 -1.28 7.05 0.99
N ILE A 145 -1.97 8.18 1.15
CA ILE A 145 -1.76 9.10 2.28
C ILE A 145 -2.12 8.36 3.56
N GLN A 146 -1.13 8.16 4.43
CA GLN A 146 -1.26 7.40 5.67
C GLN A 146 -1.94 8.23 6.78
N LEU A 147 -2.63 7.54 7.69
CA LEU A 147 -3.14 8.17 8.92
C LEU A 147 -1.97 8.69 9.78
N PRO A 148 -2.12 9.82 10.49
CA PRO A 148 -1.11 10.30 11.42
C PRO A 148 -1.09 9.52 12.74
N ASN A 149 0.06 9.47 13.40
CA ASN A 149 0.22 8.91 14.74
C ASN A 149 -0.03 9.93 15.88
N GLY A 150 -0.42 11.17 15.56
CA GLY A 150 -0.61 12.25 16.52
C GLY A 150 0.68 12.95 16.97
N SER A 151 1.84 12.63 16.39
CA SER A 151 3.15 13.19 16.75
C SER A 151 3.99 13.49 15.50
N GLY A 152 3.35 13.92 14.41
CA GLY A 152 4.00 14.23 13.12
C GLY A 152 4.47 13.02 12.32
N GLY A 153 4.26 11.80 12.82
CA GLY A 153 4.58 10.56 12.10
C GLY A 153 3.34 9.90 11.49
N THR A 154 3.57 8.87 10.69
CA THR A 154 2.51 8.00 10.16
C THR A 154 2.15 6.91 11.17
N LEU A 155 0.86 6.66 11.38
CA LEU A 155 0.34 5.55 12.16
C LEU A 155 0.57 4.23 11.40
N LYS A 156 1.39 3.36 11.96
CA LYS A 156 1.71 2.06 11.39
C LYS A 156 0.68 1.02 11.80
N CYS A 157 0.41 0.07 10.90
CA CYS A 157 -0.28 -1.16 11.27
C CYS A 157 0.61 -2.01 12.18
N ASN A 158 0.17 -2.21 13.42
CA ASN A 158 0.86 -3.07 14.39
C ASN A 158 0.18 -4.45 14.52
N GLU A 159 -0.83 -4.72 13.71
CA GLU A 159 -1.47 -6.03 13.67
C GLU A 159 -0.66 -6.99 12.78
N ASN A 160 -0.64 -8.28 13.12
CA ASN A 160 -0.03 -9.34 12.30
C ASN A 160 -0.94 -9.68 11.10
N ILE A 161 -1.04 -8.73 10.17
CA ILE A 161 -1.85 -8.84 8.96
C ILE A 161 -0.94 -8.71 7.75
N CYS A 162 -1.02 -9.67 6.84
CA CYS A 162 -0.43 -9.57 5.53
C CYS A 162 -1.52 -9.30 4.50
N VAL A 163 -1.31 -8.36 3.59
CA VAL A 163 -2.31 -8.01 2.60
C VAL A 163 -1.74 -8.13 1.20
N ILE A 164 -2.49 -8.82 0.35
CA ILE A 164 -2.29 -8.99 -1.07
C ILE A 164 -3.53 -8.40 -1.76
N ASN A 165 -3.43 -7.14 -2.20
CA ASN A 165 -4.56 -6.45 -2.82
C ASN A 165 -4.17 -5.85 -4.16
N ASP A 166 -4.97 -6.10 -5.20
CA ASP A 166 -4.80 -5.57 -6.55
C ASP A 166 -3.37 -5.71 -7.10
N VAL A 167 -2.87 -6.94 -7.17
CA VAL A 167 -1.60 -7.24 -7.84
C VAL A 167 -1.82 -7.12 -9.36
N THR A 168 -1.45 -5.98 -9.94
CA THR A 168 -1.40 -5.84 -11.41
C THR A 168 0.01 -6.14 -11.90
N ILE A 169 0.16 -7.14 -12.77
CA ILE A 169 1.43 -7.47 -13.41
C ILE A 169 1.37 -6.95 -14.85
N GLN A 170 2.15 -5.92 -15.16
CA GLN A 170 2.29 -5.40 -16.53
C GLN A 170 3.65 -5.80 -17.07
N ALA A 171 3.67 -6.65 -18.09
CA ALA A 171 4.87 -7.07 -18.80
C ALA A 171 4.85 -6.51 -20.22
N ALA A 172 5.66 -5.49 -20.50
CA ALA A 172 5.78 -4.93 -21.84
C ALA A 172 6.99 -5.55 -22.56
N LYS A 173 6.79 -6.07 -23.78
CA LYS A 173 7.82 -6.68 -24.65
C LYS A 173 8.66 -7.78 -23.97
N SER A 174 8.11 -8.43 -22.95
CA SER A 174 8.81 -9.44 -22.16
C SER A 174 8.15 -10.79 -22.37
N ASP A 175 8.88 -11.76 -22.91
CA ASP A 175 8.46 -13.16 -22.92
C ASP A 175 8.65 -13.72 -21.51
N LEU A 176 7.54 -13.81 -20.76
CA LEU A 176 7.49 -14.40 -19.42
C LEU A 176 7.20 -15.90 -19.47
N SER A 177 6.95 -16.47 -20.66
CA SER A 177 6.78 -17.90 -20.87
C SER A 177 8.06 -18.59 -20.46
N ASN A 178 8.05 -19.29 -19.31
CA ASN A 178 9.19 -20.00 -18.71
C ASN A 178 10.19 -19.17 -17.88
N LYS A 179 9.92 -17.89 -17.58
CA LYS A 179 10.76 -17.13 -16.64
C LYS A 179 10.08 -17.02 -15.27
N SER A 180 10.85 -17.26 -14.21
CA SER A 180 10.34 -17.11 -12.85
C SER A 180 10.27 -15.64 -12.46
N VAL A 181 9.06 -15.12 -12.25
CA VAL A 181 8.84 -13.83 -11.61
C VAL A 181 8.64 -14.09 -10.12
N THR A 182 9.66 -13.81 -9.30
CA THR A 182 9.55 -14.01 -7.85
C THR A 182 8.87 -12.83 -7.19
N PHE A 183 7.63 -13.03 -6.75
CA PHE A 183 6.97 -12.10 -5.83
C PHE A 183 7.47 -12.36 -4.40
N LYS A 184 8.34 -11.49 -3.88
CA LYS A 184 8.69 -11.47 -2.47
C LYS A 184 7.79 -10.47 -1.75
N GLN A 185 6.75 -10.95 -1.08
CA GLN A 185 5.99 -10.12 -0.15
C GLN A 185 6.59 -10.25 1.25
N LEU A 186 7.10 -9.13 1.75
CA LEU A 186 7.58 -8.98 3.11
C LEU A 186 6.40 -8.58 4.00
N CYS A 187 5.73 -9.56 4.60
CA CYS A 187 4.86 -9.31 5.73
C CYS A 187 5.80 -9.06 6.93
N ASN A 188 6.14 -7.79 7.19
CA ASN A 188 7.34 -7.41 7.96
C ASN A 188 7.37 -7.81 9.46
N ASN A 189 6.39 -8.56 9.98
CA ASN A 189 6.32 -8.99 11.39
C ASN A 189 5.60 -10.33 11.61
N CYS A 190 5.49 -11.17 10.58
CA CYS A 190 4.75 -12.43 10.68
C CYS A 190 5.56 -13.55 11.36
N VAL A 191 5.42 -13.70 12.68
CA VAL A 191 5.94 -14.86 13.42
C VAL A 191 4.77 -15.72 13.90
N GLY A 192 4.44 -16.80 13.17
CA GLY A 192 3.56 -17.87 13.68
C GLY A 192 2.06 -17.80 13.34
N GLY A 193 1.61 -16.83 12.55
CA GLY A 193 0.22 -16.75 12.05
C GLY A 193 -0.14 -15.33 11.66
N CYS A 194 -0.51 -15.12 10.41
CA CYS A 194 -0.87 -13.79 9.91
C CYS A 194 -2.24 -13.79 9.27
N LYS A 195 -3.02 -12.73 9.48
CA LYS A 195 -4.25 -12.57 8.70
C LYS A 195 -3.85 -12.17 7.28
N CYS A 196 -4.00 -13.07 6.32
CA CYS A 196 -3.75 -12.77 4.91
C CYS A 196 -5.00 -12.15 4.27
N ILE A 197 -4.91 -11.05 3.54
CA ILE A 197 -6.07 -10.48 2.84
C ILE A 197 -5.79 -10.56 1.35
N ILE A 198 -6.46 -11.46 0.63
CA ILE A 198 -6.33 -11.66 -0.82
C ILE A 198 -7.51 -10.97 -1.50
N SER A 199 -7.28 -9.78 -2.04
CA SER A 199 -8.32 -8.94 -2.60
C SER A 199 -8.15 -8.73 -4.10
N GLY A 200 -9.27 -8.77 -4.83
CA GLY A 200 -9.41 -8.21 -6.17
C GLY A 200 -9.15 -9.14 -7.34
N ILE A 201 -8.43 -10.26 -7.18
CA ILE A 201 -8.04 -11.09 -8.33
C ILE A 201 -7.91 -12.56 -7.95
N ASN A 202 -8.47 -13.46 -8.78
CA ASN A 202 -8.07 -14.85 -8.77
C ASN A 202 -6.62 -14.90 -9.25
N ILE A 203 -5.66 -15.02 -8.33
CA ILE A 203 -4.22 -15.06 -8.62
C ILE A 203 -3.95 -16.12 -9.70
N THR A 204 -4.66 -17.26 -9.68
CA THR A 204 -4.58 -18.29 -10.72
C THR A 204 -4.99 -17.76 -12.10
N SER A 205 -6.07 -16.97 -12.21
CA SER A 205 -6.50 -16.38 -13.48
C SER A 205 -5.53 -15.31 -13.98
N LEU A 206 -4.94 -14.51 -13.09
CA LEU A 206 -3.90 -13.52 -13.43
C LEU A 206 -2.60 -14.18 -13.88
N LEU A 207 -2.18 -15.25 -13.19
CA LEU A 207 -1.01 -16.05 -13.54
C LEU A 207 -1.19 -16.72 -14.91
N ASN A 208 -2.38 -17.30 -15.13
CA ASN A 208 -2.73 -17.92 -16.40
C ASN A 208 -2.79 -16.90 -17.55
N SER A 209 -3.31 -15.70 -17.32
CA SER A 209 -3.37 -14.64 -18.34
C SER A 209 -2.02 -14.00 -18.64
N THR A 210 -1.05 -14.09 -17.73
CA THR A 210 0.30 -13.52 -17.88
C THR A 210 1.37 -14.56 -18.28
N GLY A 211 0.99 -15.84 -18.41
CA GLY A 211 1.91 -16.94 -18.74
C GLY A 211 2.89 -17.30 -17.61
N ILE A 212 2.68 -16.77 -16.40
CA ILE A 212 3.52 -17.01 -15.24
C ILE A 212 3.08 -18.33 -14.60
N THR A 213 3.85 -19.39 -14.80
CA THR A 213 3.50 -20.74 -14.31
C THR A 213 4.26 -21.17 -13.05
N LYS A 214 5.26 -20.41 -12.59
CA LYS A 214 6.13 -20.78 -11.45
C LYS A 214 6.57 -19.57 -10.60
N ASN A 215 6.61 -19.80 -9.28
CA ASN A 215 7.28 -19.03 -8.23
C ASN A 215 6.58 -17.77 -7.66
N ILE A 216 5.36 -17.92 -7.13
CA ILE A 216 4.89 -17.02 -6.07
C ILE A 216 5.29 -17.61 -4.71
N ASP A 217 6.35 -17.10 -4.10
CA ASP A 217 6.74 -17.47 -2.72
C ASP A 217 5.98 -16.53 -1.75
N GLN A 218 4.71 -16.85 -1.49
CA GLN A 218 3.87 -16.11 -0.54
C GLN A 218 3.85 -16.82 0.82
N HIS A 219 4.44 -16.19 1.83
CA HIS A 219 4.44 -16.68 3.21
C HIS A 219 3.14 -16.37 3.96
N CYS A 220 2.01 -16.87 3.45
CA CYS A 220 0.82 -17.07 4.26
C CYS A 220 0.91 -18.47 4.89
N GLY A 221 1.47 -18.58 6.10
CA GLY A 221 1.58 -19.87 6.79
C GLY A 221 0.21 -20.54 7.03
N ALA A 222 0.17 -21.85 7.30
CA ALA A 222 -1.07 -22.60 7.50
C ALA A 222 -2.01 -22.09 8.62
N LYS A 223 -1.50 -21.25 9.53
CA LYS A 223 -2.27 -20.56 10.59
C LYS A 223 -2.82 -19.20 10.15
N SER A 224 -2.78 -18.90 8.86
CA SER A 224 -3.22 -17.61 8.32
C SER A 224 -4.70 -17.60 8.01
N THR A 225 -5.38 -16.48 8.32
CA THR A 225 -6.78 -16.26 7.93
C THR A 225 -6.80 -15.52 6.62
N CYS A 226 -7.25 -16.15 5.52
CA CYS A 226 -7.38 -15.45 4.23
C CYS A 226 -8.72 -14.72 4.11
N LEU A 227 -8.71 -13.49 3.61
CA LEU A 227 -9.93 -12.74 3.28
C LEU A 227 -10.03 -12.52 1.77
N LYS A 228 -11.24 -12.67 1.20
CA LYS A 228 -11.59 -12.31 -0.18
C LYS A 228 -12.54 -11.13 -0.17
N ILE A 229 -12.30 -10.15 -1.04
CA ILE A 229 -13.21 -8.99 -1.18
C ILE A 229 -14.24 -9.32 -2.25
N LEU A 230 -15.51 -9.33 -1.84
CA LEU A 230 -16.64 -9.62 -2.70
C LEU A 230 -16.99 -8.41 -3.59
N PRO A 231 -17.74 -8.60 -4.70
CA PRO A 231 -18.13 -7.51 -5.61
C PRO A 231 -18.95 -6.38 -4.97
N ASN A 232 -19.53 -6.63 -3.80
CA ASN A 232 -20.25 -5.67 -2.96
C ASN A 232 -19.33 -4.91 -1.98
N GLY A 233 -18.01 -5.16 -2.00
CA GLY A 233 -17.03 -4.51 -1.14
C GLY A 233 -16.88 -5.12 0.26
N THR A 234 -17.56 -6.23 0.57
CA THR A 234 -17.47 -6.88 1.90
C THR A 234 -16.39 -7.98 1.94
N ASP A 235 -15.76 -8.16 3.11
CA ASP A 235 -14.75 -9.18 3.35
C ASP A 235 -15.35 -10.56 3.71
N GLU A 236 -15.03 -11.58 2.93
CA GLU A 236 -15.34 -13.00 3.17
C GLU A 236 -14.09 -13.76 3.63
N ILE A 237 -14.18 -14.59 4.67
CA ILE A 237 -13.05 -15.46 5.07
C ILE A 237 -12.98 -16.67 4.13
N VAL A 238 -11.84 -16.89 3.52
CA VAL A 238 -11.56 -17.99 2.59
C VAL A 238 -10.39 -18.83 3.06
N ASN A 239 -10.32 -20.08 2.59
CA ASN A 239 -9.18 -20.94 2.87
C ASN A 239 -7.96 -20.50 2.02
N CYS A 240 -6.87 -20.14 2.68
CA CYS A 240 -5.63 -19.72 2.00
C CYS A 240 -5.09 -20.76 1.02
N LEU A 241 -5.23 -22.05 1.35
CA LEU A 241 -4.68 -23.16 0.57
C LEU A 241 -5.45 -23.44 -0.72
N THR A 242 -6.69 -22.95 -0.86
CA THR A 242 -7.51 -23.15 -2.08
C THR A 242 -7.49 -21.95 -3.01
N GLN A 243 -7.10 -20.77 -2.51
CA GLN A 243 -7.05 -19.54 -3.29
C GLN A 243 -5.64 -19.22 -3.82
N LEU A 244 -4.60 -19.83 -3.25
CA LEU A 244 -3.22 -19.71 -3.71
C LEU A 244 -2.79 -21.02 -4.37
N PRO A 245 -2.15 -20.99 -5.55
CA PRO A 245 -1.53 -22.18 -6.11
C PRO A 245 -0.44 -22.64 -5.14
N ASN A 246 -0.72 -23.74 -4.43
CA ASN A 246 0.23 -24.32 -3.49
C ASN A 246 1.49 -24.73 -4.24
N ASP A 247 2.60 -24.08 -3.93
CA ASP A 247 3.92 -24.56 -4.31
C ASP A 247 4.26 -25.76 -3.42
N LYS A 248 3.75 -26.95 -3.78
CA LYS A 248 4.12 -28.23 -3.13
C LYS A 248 5.59 -28.63 -3.37
N HIS A 249 6.41 -27.75 -3.95
CA HIS A 249 7.65 -28.14 -4.62
C HIS A 249 8.91 -28.19 -3.75
N LYS A 250 8.93 -27.68 -2.50
CA LYS A 250 10.16 -27.68 -1.69
C LYS A 250 10.36 -28.89 -0.78
N GLU A 251 9.33 -29.60 -0.35
CA GLU A 251 9.54 -30.73 0.59
C GLU A 251 10.00 -32.03 -0.09
N ILE A 252 9.59 -32.28 -1.34
CA ILE A 252 9.95 -33.53 -2.05
C ILE A 252 11.44 -33.55 -2.44
N TYR A 253 12.06 -32.39 -2.68
CA TYR A 253 13.48 -32.30 -3.07
C TYR A 253 14.44 -32.61 -1.92
N TYR A 254 14.13 -32.20 -0.68
CA TYR A 254 14.98 -32.50 0.47
C TYR A 254 14.91 -33.98 0.88
N ILE A 255 13.74 -34.62 0.79
CA ILE A 255 13.59 -36.04 1.11
C ILE A 255 14.37 -36.91 0.12
N SER A 256 14.35 -36.59 -1.17
CA SER A 256 15.08 -37.33 -2.20
C SER A 256 16.60 -37.19 -2.07
N LEU A 257 17.12 -35.99 -1.78
CA LEU A 257 18.56 -35.77 -1.56
C LEU A 257 19.06 -36.53 -0.32
N THR A 258 18.29 -36.50 0.77
CA THR A 258 18.66 -37.21 2.02
C THR A 258 18.72 -38.71 1.80
N PHE A 259 17.76 -39.27 1.06
CA PHE A 259 17.74 -40.71 0.74
C PHE A 259 18.93 -41.13 -0.13
N ILE A 260 19.31 -40.32 -1.12
CA ILE A 260 20.50 -40.56 -1.96
C ILE A 260 21.78 -40.53 -1.12
N CYS A 261 21.91 -39.55 -0.22
CA CYS A 261 23.07 -39.47 0.68
C CYS A 261 23.17 -40.71 1.59
N VAL A 262 22.06 -41.18 2.13
CA VAL A 262 22.03 -42.40 2.97
C VAL A 262 22.44 -43.64 2.16
N LEU A 263 21.95 -43.78 0.93
CA LEU A 263 22.33 -44.89 0.05
C LEU A 263 23.82 -44.86 -0.32
N LEU A 264 24.36 -43.67 -0.62
CA LEU A 264 25.80 -43.51 -0.88
C LEU A 264 26.64 -43.85 0.35
N PHE A 265 26.21 -43.42 1.54
CA PHE A 265 26.90 -43.73 2.78
C PHE A 265 26.90 -45.24 3.07
N ALA A 266 25.76 -45.91 2.87
CA ALA A 266 25.65 -47.35 3.01
C ALA A 266 26.54 -48.10 1.99
N ALA A 267 26.59 -47.65 0.75
CA ALA A 267 27.46 -48.22 -0.29
C ALA A 267 28.95 -48.06 0.05
N ILE A 268 29.35 -46.91 0.59
CA ILE A 268 30.72 -46.66 1.05
C ILE A 268 31.08 -47.61 2.20
N ILE A 269 30.21 -47.75 3.21
CA ILE A 269 30.42 -48.68 4.33
C ILE A 269 30.56 -50.12 3.82
N PHE A 270 29.68 -50.54 2.90
CA PHE A 270 29.72 -51.88 2.30
C PHE A 270 31.01 -52.13 1.51
N TYR A 271 31.47 -51.13 0.76
CA TYR A 271 32.73 -51.20 0.02
C TYR A 271 33.94 -51.38 0.94
N PHE A 272 34.02 -50.61 2.04
CA PHE A 272 35.09 -50.76 3.02
C PHE A 272 35.02 -52.10 3.77
N TYR A 273 33.82 -52.57 4.09
CA TYR A 273 33.62 -53.88 4.72
C TYR A 273 34.10 -55.03 3.83
N LYS A 274 33.79 -54.99 2.53
CA LYS A 274 34.23 -56.01 1.56
C LYS A 274 35.74 -56.00 1.32
N ARG A 275 36.39 -54.84 1.40
CA ARG A 275 37.84 -54.72 1.18
C ARG A 275 38.70 -55.26 2.34
N ASN A 276 38.16 -55.26 3.56
CA ASN A 276 38.85 -55.72 4.76
C ASN A 276 38.63 -57.21 5.08
N LYS A 277 37.86 -57.92 4.28
CA LYS A 277 37.68 -59.39 4.33
C LYS A 277 38.43 -60.03 3.17
#